data_AF-A0A4Q7AQ39-F1
#
_entry.id   AF-A0A4Q7AQ39-F1
#
_cell.length_a   1.000
_cell.length_b   1.000
_cell.length_c   1.000
_cell.angle_alpha   90.00
_cell.angle_beta   90.00
_cell.angle_gamma   90.00
#
_symmetry.space_group_name_H-M   'P 1'
#
loop_
_entity.id
_entity.type
_entity.pdbx_description
1 polymer ?
#
loop_
_entity_poly.entity_id
_entity_poly.type
_entity_poly.pdbx_seq_one_letter_code
_entity_poly.pdbx_strand_id
1 'polypeptide(L)' 'MTDNQLIDALGGPAAVARMLGITPPSVSGWNQIPQDRKIRLAVIAEDRGVATRKELFPETYQDIWIELRPHVVA' A
#
# COMPACT_ATOMS: atom_id res chain seq x y z
N MET A 1 -4.94 8.92 2.68
CA MET A 1 -4.01 9.12 1.54
C MET A 1 -4.63 8.52 0.29
N THR A 2 -4.57 9.21 -0.85
CA THR A 2 -5.03 8.68 -2.15
C THR A 2 -3.95 7.80 -2.81
N ASP A 3 -4.32 7.05 -3.84
CA ASP A 3 -3.38 6.17 -4.58
C ASP A 3 -2.26 6.95 -5.26
N ASN A 4 -2.57 8.10 -5.88
CA ASN A 4 -1.55 8.95 -6.49
C ASN A 4 -0.60 9.53 -5.44
N GLN A 5 -1.14 9.98 -4.30
CA GLN A 5 -0.31 10.46 -3.18
C GLN A 5 0.61 9.35 -2.65
N LEU A 6 0.13 8.11 -2.57
CA LEU A 6 0.94 6.96 -2.17
C LEU A 6 2.07 6.70 -3.18
N ILE A 7 1.77 6.71 -4.48
CA ILE A 7 2.77 6.50 -5.53
C ILE A 7 3.84 7.60 -5.47
N ASP A 8 3.43 8.85 -5.37
CA ASP A 8 4.35 10.00 -5.29
C ASP A 8 5.22 9.94 -4.03
N ALA A 9 4.62 9.64 -2.87
CA ALA A 9 5.35 9.52 -1.61
C ALA A 9 6.34 8.34 -1.60
N LEU A 10 6.11 7.31 -2.42
CA LEU A 10 7.03 6.19 -2.63
C LEU A 10 8.11 6.47 -3.69
N GLY A 11 8.19 7.69 -4.23
CA GLY A 11 9.19 8.11 -5.21
C GLY A 11 8.73 8.01 -6.67
N GLY A 12 7.41 7.95 -6.89
CA GLY A 12 6.78 7.97 -8.20
C GLY A 12 6.70 6.61 -8.92
N PRO A 13 6.11 6.58 -10.13
CA PRO A 13 5.77 5.34 -10.83
C PRO A 13 6.96 4.39 -11.08
N ALA A 14 8.13 4.94 -11.40
CA ALA A 14 9.34 4.13 -11.65
C ALA A 14 9.85 3.45 -10.38
N ALA A 15 9.83 4.14 -9.24
CA ALA A 15 10.24 3.57 -7.96
C ALA A 15 9.26 2.47 -7.52
N VAL A 16 7.96 2.74 -7.63
CA VAL A 16 6.89 1.76 -7.34
C VAL A 16 7.01 0.52 -8.23
N ALA A 17 7.27 0.68 -9.52
CA ALA A 17 7.46 -0.44 -10.45
C ALA A 17 8.62 -1.35 -10.02
N ARG A 18 9.75 -0.75 -9.63
CA ARG A 18 10.91 -1.47 -9.07
C ARG A 18 10.58 -2.21 -7.78
N MET A 19 9.83 -1.59 -6.86
CA MET A 19 9.40 -2.23 -5.60
C MET A 19 8.53 -3.46 -5.84
N LEU A 20 7.71 -3.42 -6.89
CA LEU A 20 6.76 -4.48 -7.22
C LEU A 20 7.32 -5.53 -8.20
N GLY A 21 8.49 -5.27 -8.81
CA GLY A 21 9.09 -6.14 -9.82
C GLY A 21 8.31 -6.15 -11.13
N ILE A 22 7.73 -5.02 -11.52
CA ILE A 22 6.95 -4.83 -12.76
C ILE A 22 7.56 -3.70 -13.61
N THR A 23 7.03 -3.46 -14.81
CA THR A 23 7.52 -2.39 -15.68
C THR A 23 6.91 -1.03 -15.32
N PRO A 24 7.64 0.09 -15.46
CA PRO A 24 7.12 1.43 -15.17
C PRO A 24 5.81 1.80 -15.91
N PRO A 25 5.61 1.44 -17.20
CA PRO A 25 4.36 1.70 -17.89
C PRO A 25 3.13 1.04 -17.25
N SER A 26 3.30 -0.08 -16.54
CA SER A 26 2.20 -0.71 -15.81
C SER A 26 1.67 0.21 -14.70
N VAL A 27 2.56 0.90 -13.97
CA VAL A 27 2.17 1.77 -12.85
C VAL A 27 1.55 3.07 -13.35
N SER A 28 2.14 3.70 -14.37
CA SER A 28 1.62 4.95 -14.93
C SER A 28 0.23 4.82 -15.55
N GLY A 29 -0.18 3.61 -15.94
CA GLY A 29 -1.50 3.33 -16.51
C GLY A 29 -2.59 3.04 -15.47
N TRP A 30 -2.28 3.06 -14.17
CA TRP A 30 -3.27 2.78 -13.13
C TRP A 30 -4.19 3.97 -12.88
N ASN A 31 -5.50 3.76 -13.05
CA ASN A 31 -6.52 4.67 -12.53
C ASN A 31 -6.68 4.54 -11.01
N GLN A 32 -6.49 3.33 -10.50
CA GLN A 32 -6.42 2.94 -9.09
C GLN A 32 -5.38 1.83 -8.98
N ILE A 33 -4.66 1.78 -7.85
CA ILE A 33 -3.69 0.71 -7.61
C ILE A 33 -4.46 -0.60 -7.45
N PRO A 34 -4.12 -1.65 -8.23
CA PRO A 34 -4.74 -2.96 -8.06
C PRO A 34 -4.58 -3.46 -6.61
N GLN A 35 -5.64 -4.07 -6.05
CA GLN A 35 -5.70 -4.35 -4.61
C GLN A 35 -4.52 -5.19 -4.10
N ASP A 36 -4.13 -6.23 -4.84
CA ASP A 36 -2.97 -7.08 -4.52
C ASP A 36 -1.67 -6.26 -4.44
N ARG A 37 -1.51 -5.29 -5.35
CA ARG A 37 -0.37 -4.38 -5.37
C ARG A 37 -0.43 -3.41 -4.21
N LYS A 38 -1.60 -2.86 -3.90
CA LYS A 38 -1.78 -1.92 -2.78
C LYS A 38 -1.50 -2.58 -1.43
N ILE A 39 -1.87 -3.85 -1.25
CA ILE A 39 -1.53 -4.62 -0.04
C ILE A 39 -0.01 -4.72 0.12
N ARG A 40 0.72 -5.06 -0.94
CA ARG A 40 2.19 -5.13 -0.91
C ARG A 40 2.82 -3.76 -0.66
N LEU A 41 2.31 -2.70 -1.32
CA LEU A 41 2.80 -1.34 -1.12
C LEU A 41 2.52 -0.81 0.29
N ALA A 42 1.44 -1.23 0.95
CA ALA A 42 1.14 -0.77 2.30
C ALA A 42 2.16 -1.24 3.34
N VAL A 43 2.63 -2.48 3.24
CA VAL A 43 3.73 -2.98 4.11
C VAL A 43 5.00 -2.16 3.88
N ILE A 44 5.31 -1.88 2.61
CA ILE A 44 6.49 -1.11 2.21
C ILE A 44 6.40 0.36 2.64
N ALA A 45 5.20 0.96 2.55
CA ALA A 45 4.95 2.33 2.99
C ALA A 45 5.09 2.46 4.51
N GLU A 46 4.61 1.47 5.26
CA GLU A 46 4.71 1.45 6.72
C GLU A 46 6.17 1.29 7.18
N ASP A 47 6.92 0.38 6.57
CA ASP A 47 8.37 0.19 6.81
C ASP A 47 9.17 1.48 6.56
N ARG A 48 8.73 2.31 5.59
CA ARG A 48 9.35 3.60 5.26
C ARG A 48 8.78 4.79 6.04
N GLY A 49 7.83 4.58 6.95
CA GLY A 49 7.17 5.66 7.70
C GLY A 49 6.35 6.62 6.83
N VAL A 50 5.94 6.20 5.62
CA VAL A 50 5.12 7.01 4.70
C VAL A 50 3.64 7.00 5.09
N ALA A 51 3.13 5.81 5.40
CA ALA A 51 1.76 5.60 5.88
C ALA A 51 1.65 4.21 6.51
N THR A 52 0.79 4.08 7.50
CA THR A 52 0.48 2.79 8.11
C THR A 52 -0.48 1.97 7.24
N ARG A 53 -0.46 0.64 7.44
CA ARG A 53 -1.43 -0.28 6.83
C ARG A 53 -2.87 0.09 7.21
N LYS A 54 -3.09 0.60 8.42
CA LYS A 54 -4.40 1.07 8.91
C LYS A 54 -4.89 2.32 8.17
N GLU A 55 -4.00 3.27 7.88
CA GLU A 55 -4.37 4.47 7.11
C GLU A 55 -4.70 4.15 5.64
N LEU A 56 -4.09 3.11 5.08
CA LEU A 56 -4.28 2.69 3.69
C LEU A 56 -5.49 1.77 3.48
N PHE A 57 -5.87 1.01 4.50
CA PHE A 57 -6.97 0.06 4.50
C PHE A 57 -7.85 0.23 5.75
N PRO A 58 -8.45 1.42 5.99
CA PRO A 58 -9.09 1.75 7.27
C PRO A 58 -10.22 0.80 7.66
N GLU A 59 -10.93 0.22 6.67
CA GLU A 59 -12.08 -0.66 6.90
C GLU A 59 -11.70 -2.15 6.90
N THR A 60 -10.59 -2.53 6.25
CA THR A 60 -10.27 -3.93 5.95
C THR A 60 -8.90 -4.38 6.45
N TYR A 61 -8.12 -3.51 7.11
CA TYR A 61 -6.78 -3.88 7.60
C TYR A 61 -6.79 -5.11 8.51
N GLN A 62 -7.86 -5.29 9.29
CA GLN A 62 -8.04 -6.41 10.22
C GLN A 62 -8.23 -7.76 9.51
N ASP A 63 -8.74 -7.75 8.29
CA ASP A 63 -8.98 -8.96 7.49
C ASP A 63 -7.75 -9.34 6.69
N ILE A 64 -6.95 -8.35 6.28
CA ILE A 64 -5.72 -8.54 5.52
C ILE A 64 -4.55 -8.92 6.45
N TRP A 65 -4.45 -8.25 7.61
CA TRP A 65 -3.39 -8.42 8.59
C TRP A 65 -3.98 -8.75 9.96
N ILE A 66 -4.16 -10.06 10.21
CA ILE A 66 -4.79 -10.57 11.43
C ILE A 66 -4.07 -10.16 12.71
N GLU A 67 -2.76 -9.91 12.63
CA GLU A 67 -1.93 -9.45 13.74
C GLU A 67 -2.25 -8.01 14.17
N LEU A 68 -2.99 -7.25 13.35
CA LEU A 68 -3.42 -5.89 13.66
C LEU A 68 -4.84 -5.82 14.26
N ARG A 69 -5.51 -6.96 14.44
CA ARG A 69 -6.83 -7.02 15.07
C ARG A 69 -6.74 -6.53 16.52
N PRO A 70 -7.69 -5.71 17.01
CA PRO A 70 -7.80 -5.40 18.42
C PRO A 70 -7.90 -6.71 19.20
N HIS A 71 -6.98 -6.95 20.12
CA HIS A 71 -7.11 -8.07 21.04
C HIS A 71 -8.30 -7.75 21.95
N VAL A 72 -9.42 -8.43 21.72
CA VAL A 72 -10.51 -8.45 22.69
C VAL A 72 -10.01 -9.33 23.83
N VAL A 73 -9.52 -8.70 24.89
CA VAL A 73 -9.31 -9.41 26.15
C VAL A 73 -10.69 -9.81 26.64
N ALA A 74 -10.94 -11.12 26.71
CA ALA A 74 -12.17 -11.69 27.24
C ALA A 74 -12.28 -11.47 28.76
#